data_AF-A0A4R1AJ19-F1
#
_entry.id   AF-A0A4R1AJ19-F1
#
_cell.length_a   1.000
_cell.length_b   1.000
_cell.length_c   1.000
_cell.angle_alpha   90.00
_cell.angle_beta   90.00
_cell.angle_gamma   90.00
#
_symmetry.space_group_name_H-M   'P 1'
#
loop_
_entity.id
_entity.type
_entity.pdbx_description
1 polymer ?
#
loop_
_entity_poly.entity_id
_entity_poly.type
_entity_poly.pdbx_seq_one_letter_code
_entity_poly.pdbx_strand_id
1 'polypeptide(L)'
;MNRRLAALLLPVVTAGSLVLAAPAAHAAPDCSDAGDVAVVVDYKELGADPQILCAEDADGSTVLETLRTAGLRTAGTTNEGDAALCRVEDLPSPQDEDCRTYSDEAYWAISLAGPDADAWSYAQKGVAEQTVEGGGYVGLSYEPITADANAAAAPSVLPGDEVRAQLEADAEADEPAGDEAVEEEDSSTPSTVALVVGAVLVVALVAAIVAASRRRRG
;
A
#
# COMPACT_ATOMS: atom_id res chain seq x y z
N MET A 1 -26.84 -48.90 -50.17
CA MET A 1 -27.58 -47.91 -49.36
C MET A 1 -27.30 -48.22 -47.89
N ASN A 2 -26.59 -47.33 -47.20
CA ASN A 2 -26.62 -47.03 -45.75
C ASN A 2 -25.25 -46.56 -45.25
N ARG A 3 -25.17 -45.23 -45.09
CA ARG A 3 -24.09 -44.46 -44.48
C ARG A 3 -24.04 -44.80 -42.98
N ARG A 4 -22.86 -45.04 -42.42
CA ARG A 4 -22.63 -44.88 -40.98
C ARG A 4 -21.42 -43.98 -40.77
N LEU A 5 -21.73 -42.77 -40.31
CA LEU A 5 -20.80 -41.76 -39.80
C LEU A 5 -20.15 -42.27 -38.51
N ALA A 6 -18.83 -42.19 -38.42
CA ALA A 6 -18.11 -42.29 -37.16
C ALA A 6 -17.74 -40.87 -36.72
N ALA A 7 -18.30 -40.45 -35.58
CA ALA A 7 -18.18 -39.14 -34.99
C ALA A 7 -16.77 -38.92 -34.40
N LEU A 8 -16.15 -37.78 -34.71
CA LEU A 8 -14.99 -37.26 -33.98
C LEU A 8 -15.42 -36.85 -32.57
N LEU A 9 -14.77 -37.41 -31.55
CA LEU A 9 -14.85 -36.95 -30.17
C LEU A 9 -13.82 -35.83 -29.95
N LEU A 10 -14.29 -34.60 -29.71
CA LEU A 10 -13.48 -33.49 -29.24
C LEU A 10 -13.39 -33.54 -27.70
N PRO A 11 -12.20 -33.40 -27.10
CA PRO A 11 -12.08 -33.21 -25.66
C PRO A 11 -12.53 -31.79 -25.28
N VAL A 12 -13.50 -31.72 -24.37
CA VAL A 12 -13.92 -30.46 -23.73
C VAL A 12 -12.83 -30.08 -22.72
N VAL A 13 -12.10 -29.01 -23.01
CA VAL A 13 -11.17 -28.38 -22.06
C VAL A 13 -11.99 -27.46 -21.17
N THR A 14 -12.20 -27.84 -19.92
CA THR A 14 -12.78 -26.96 -18.90
C THR A 14 -11.70 -25.98 -18.44
N ALA A 15 -11.79 -24.74 -18.89
CA ALA A 15 -10.99 -23.64 -18.35
C ALA A 15 -11.48 -23.35 -16.92
N GLY A 16 -10.67 -23.71 -15.93
CA GLY A 16 -10.88 -23.27 -14.55
C GLY A 16 -10.43 -21.82 -14.42
N SER A 17 -11.37 -20.90 -14.20
CA SER A 17 -11.06 -19.51 -13.86
C SER A 17 -10.40 -19.48 -12.47
N LEU A 18 -9.11 -19.18 -12.42
CA LEU A 18 -8.46 -18.77 -11.18
C LEU A 18 -8.94 -17.35 -10.85
N VAL A 19 -9.76 -17.22 -9.82
CA VAL A 19 -10.04 -15.93 -9.19
C VAL A 19 -8.82 -15.59 -8.34
N LEU A 20 -7.96 -14.68 -8.81
CA LEU A 20 -6.99 -14.04 -7.94
C LEU A 20 -7.77 -13.07 -7.04
N ALA A 21 -7.85 -13.37 -5.74
CA ALA A 21 -8.28 -12.39 -4.76
C ALA A 21 -7.25 -11.25 -4.76
N ALA A 22 -7.69 -10.03 -5.07
CA ALA A 22 -6.89 -8.84 -4.84
C ALA A 22 -6.67 -8.68 -3.31
N PRO A 23 -5.50 -8.19 -2.87
CA PRO A 23 -5.31 -7.86 -1.45
C PRO A 23 -6.34 -6.80 -1.06
N ALA A 24 -6.92 -6.95 0.14
CA ALA A 24 -7.75 -5.90 0.71
C ALA A 24 -6.88 -4.67 0.95
N ALA A 25 -7.27 -3.53 0.37
CA ALA A 25 -6.70 -2.24 0.72
C ALA A 25 -6.96 -2.02 2.22
N HIS A 26 -5.90 -1.86 3.00
CA HIS A 26 -6.03 -1.35 4.35
C HIS A 26 -6.07 0.16 4.23
N ALA A 27 -7.01 0.81 4.92
CA ALA A 27 -7.05 2.26 5.02
C ALA A 27 -5.70 2.78 5.53
N ALA A 28 -5.21 3.87 4.97
CA ALA A 28 -4.03 4.53 5.50
C ALA A 28 -4.30 4.95 6.97
N PRO A 29 -3.34 4.70 7.89
CA PRO A 29 -3.46 5.16 9.28
C PRO A 29 -3.51 6.70 9.36
N ASP A 30 -4.33 7.22 10.26
CA ASP A 30 -4.58 8.67 10.45
C ASP A 30 -3.54 9.38 11.36
N CYS A 31 -2.57 8.65 11.90
CA CYS A 31 -1.57 9.11 12.88
C CYS A 31 -2.15 9.82 14.12
N SER A 32 -3.30 9.37 14.62
CA SER A 32 -3.92 9.99 15.78
C SER A 32 -3.37 9.49 17.13
N ASP A 33 -2.67 8.36 17.17
CA ASP A 33 -2.14 7.79 18.41
C ASP A 33 -0.89 8.52 18.91
N ALA A 34 -0.78 8.68 20.24
CA ALA A 34 0.32 9.43 20.86
C ALA A 34 1.71 8.77 20.68
N GLY A 35 1.75 7.49 20.28
CA GLY A 35 2.98 6.78 19.96
C GLY A 35 3.41 6.93 18.50
N ASP A 36 2.53 7.44 17.64
CA ASP A 36 2.75 7.51 16.21
C ASP A 36 3.61 8.72 15.84
N VAL A 37 4.24 8.66 14.67
CA VAL A 37 5.01 9.77 14.12
C VAL A 37 4.63 9.98 12.67
N ALA A 38 4.16 11.18 12.35
CA ALA A 38 3.88 11.57 10.98
C ALA A 38 5.18 11.84 10.23
N VAL A 39 5.29 11.29 9.02
CA VAL A 39 6.46 11.41 8.16
C VAL A 39 6.08 12.23 6.93
N VAL A 40 6.83 13.29 6.66
CA VAL A 40 6.69 14.14 5.47
C VAL A 40 7.94 14.00 4.62
N VAL A 41 7.79 13.62 3.35
CA VAL A 41 8.87 13.58 2.36
C VAL A 41 8.58 14.64 1.30
N ASP A 42 9.40 15.68 1.24
CA ASP A 42 9.36 16.72 0.22
C ASP A 42 10.49 16.52 -0.77
N TYR A 43 10.14 16.11 -2.00
CA TYR A 43 11.09 15.81 -3.05
C TYR A 43 11.67 17.06 -3.73
N LYS A 44 11.09 18.25 -3.49
CA LYS A 44 11.59 19.54 -3.97
C LYS A 44 12.00 19.51 -5.45
N GLU A 45 13.27 19.75 -5.74
CA GLU A 45 13.83 19.86 -7.10
C GLU A 45 13.81 18.52 -7.88
N LEU A 46 13.54 17.39 -7.22
CA LEU A 46 13.31 16.10 -7.90
C LEU A 46 11.94 16.04 -8.59
N GLY A 47 11.04 17.00 -8.30
CA GLY A 47 9.81 17.22 -9.07
C GLY A 47 8.69 16.21 -8.83
N ALA A 48 8.75 15.44 -7.73
CA ALA A 48 7.64 14.62 -7.25
C ALA A 48 6.81 15.37 -6.21
N ASP A 49 5.53 15.04 -6.11
CA ASP A 49 4.65 15.61 -5.08
C ASP A 49 5.08 15.15 -3.68
N PRO A 50 4.95 16.00 -2.65
CA PRO A 50 5.23 15.58 -1.28
C PRO A 50 4.40 14.36 -0.87
N GLN A 51 5.00 13.48 -0.07
CA GLN A 51 4.34 12.33 0.51
C GLN A 51 4.19 12.52 2.01
N ILE A 52 3.02 12.17 2.55
CA ILE A 52 2.74 12.20 3.98
C ILE A 52 2.28 10.80 4.38
N LEU A 53 2.93 10.24 5.40
CA LEU A 53 2.78 8.86 5.81
C LEU A 53 2.76 8.76 7.34
N CYS A 54 2.30 7.62 7.84
CA CYS A 54 2.31 7.33 9.26
C CYS A 54 3.30 6.24 9.63
N ALA A 55 4.13 6.50 10.64
CA ALA A 55 4.85 5.47 11.36
C ALA A 55 4.15 5.17 12.69
N GLU A 56 3.41 4.07 12.75
CA GLU A 56 2.72 3.62 13.97
C GLU A 56 3.72 3.18 15.05
N ASP A 57 3.42 3.47 16.32
CA ASP A 57 4.21 3.03 17.49
C ASP A 57 5.72 3.38 17.39
N ALA A 58 6.06 4.54 16.81
CA ALA A 58 7.43 4.92 16.50
C ALA A 58 8.13 5.77 17.58
N ASP A 59 7.48 6.09 18.70
CA ASP A 59 8.07 6.86 19.80
C ASP A 59 9.46 6.33 20.23
N GLY A 60 10.44 7.23 20.31
CA GLY A 60 11.82 6.91 20.68
C GLY A 60 12.63 6.14 19.62
N SER A 61 12.04 5.79 18.48
CA SER A 61 12.75 5.15 17.36
C SER A 61 13.74 6.12 16.72
N THR A 62 14.72 5.58 15.99
CA THR A 62 15.57 6.41 15.11
C THR A 62 14.78 6.87 13.90
N VAL A 63 15.15 8.01 13.29
CA VAL A 63 14.54 8.50 12.05
C VAL A 63 14.53 7.40 10.98
N LEU A 64 15.62 6.66 10.81
CA LEU A 64 15.70 5.56 9.83
C LEU A 64 14.66 4.45 10.11
N GLU A 65 14.46 4.07 11.37
CA GLU A 65 13.44 3.10 11.76
C GLU A 65 12.05 3.65 11.51
N THR A 66 11.77 4.90 11.91
CA THR A 66 10.50 5.59 11.67
C THR A 66 10.12 5.60 10.19
N LEU A 67 11.06 5.98 9.30
CA LEU A 67 10.80 5.98 7.84
C LEU A 67 10.43 4.59 7.33
N ARG A 68 11.14 3.55 7.78
CA ARG A 68 10.87 2.16 7.38
C ARG A 68 9.55 1.65 7.95
N THR A 69 9.19 2.03 9.18
CA THR A 69 7.89 1.74 9.79
C THR A 69 6.76 2.42 9.00
N ALA A 70 6.98 3.63 8.50
CA ALA A 70 6.06 4.31 7.59
C ALA A 70 5.97 3.69 6.18
N GLY A 71 6.69 2.60 5.92
CA GLY A 71 6.67 1.88 4.65
C GLY A 71 7.59 2.46 3.57
N LEU A 72 8.39 3.49 3.89
CA LEU A 72 9.32 4.08 2.92
C LEU A 72 10.49 3.15 2.62
N ARG A 73 10.86 3.09 1.35
CA ARG A 73 12.07 2.47 0.84
C ARG A 73 13.19 3.48 0.90
N THR A 74 14.15 3.22 1.77
CA THR A 74 15.31 4.07 1.96
C THR A 74 16.59 3.35 1.54
N ALA A 75 17.57 4.11 1.04
CA ALA A 75 18.92 3.60 0.81
C ALA A 75 19.95 4.59 1.36
N GLY A 76 20.90 4.10 2.17
CA GLY A 76 22.13 4.83 2.48
C GLY A 76 23.16 4.71 1.34
N THR A 77 24.42 5.00 1.66
CA THR A 77 25.52 4.82 0.71
C THR A 77 26.21 3.47 0.91
N THR A 78 26.92 3.00 -0.11
CA THR A 78 27.66 1.74 -0.04
C THR A 78 28.88 1.85 0.89
N ASN A 79 29.57 2.99 0.89
CA ASN A 79 30.82 3.17 1.64
C ASN A 79 30.58 3.64 3.09
N GLU A 80 29.56 4.43 3.34
CA GLU A 80 29.29 5.06 4.64
C GLU A 80 28.05 4.49 5.35
N GLY A 81 27.28 3.62 4.68
CA GLY A 81 26.11 2.96 5.23
C GLY A 81 24.92 3.92 5.38
N ASP A 82 24.09 3.66 6.39
CA ASP A 82 22.84 4.40 6.63
C ASP A 82 23.02 5.64 7.55
N ALA A 83 24.23 6.19 7.66
CA ALA A 83 24.44 7.41 8.46
C ALA A 83 23.71 8.63 7.87
N ALA A 84 23.51 8.64 6.55
CA ALA A 84 22.63 9.55 5.83
C ALA A 84 21.90 8.79 4.71
N LEU A 85 20.82 9.37 4.19
CA LEU A 85 20.08 8.80 3.08
C LEU A 85 20.65 9.27 1.75
N CYS A 86 20.88 8.32 0.85
CA CYS A 86 21.12 8.55 -0.55
C CYS A 86 19.79 8.63 -1.33
N ARG A 87 18.85 7.73 -1.06
CA ARG A 87 17.51 7.72 -1.69
C ARG A 87 16.37 7.52 -0.72
N VAL A 88 15.23 8.07 -1.12
CA VAL A 88 13.90 7.80 -0.58
C VAL A 88 12.99 7.50 -1.76
N GLU A 89 12.30 6.36 -1.75
CA GLU A 89 11.42 5.91 -2.85
C GLU A 89 12.10 5.91 -4.23
N ASP A 90 13.34 5.42 -4.28
CA ASP A 90 14.20 5.41 -5.48
C ASP A 90 14.51 6.78 -6.09
N LEU A 91 14.31 7.87 -5.34
CA LEU A 91 14.63 9.24 -5.74
C LEU A 91 15.80 9.81 -4.91
N PRO A 92 16.78 10.52 -5.54
CA PRO A 92 17.01 10.69 -6.99
C PRO A 92 17.15 9.34 -7.71
N SER A 93 17.03 9.29 -9.04
CA SER A 93 17.04 8.02 -9.76
C SER A 93 18.43 7.35 -9.75
N PRO A 94 18.53 6.02 -9.91
CA PRO A 94 19.82 5.32 -10.03
C PRO A 94 20.73 5.76 -11.18
N GLN A 95 20.23 6.54 -12.13
CA GLN A 95 21.03 7.13 -13.20
C GLN A 95 21.67 8.45 -12.79
N ASP A 96 21.02 9.19 -11.90
CA ASP A 96 21.44 10.53 -11.47
C ASP A 96 22.37 10.47 -10.25
N GLU A 97 22.21 9.44 -9.43
CA GLU A 97 23.02 9.21 -8.23
C GLU A 97 23.32 7.71 -8.16
N ASP A 98 24.54 7.28 -7.82
CA ASP A 98 24.93 5.86 -7.77
C ASP A 98 24.96 5.28 -6.34
N CYS A 99 24.83 6.14 -5.32
CA CYS A 99 24.87 5.79 -3.89
C CYS A 99 26.15 5.07 -3.46
N ARG A 100 27.27 5.28 -4.15
CA ARG A 100 28.55 4.72 -3.72
C ARG A 100 29.11 5.51 -2.53
N THR A 101 29.04 6.83 -2.63
CA THR A 101 29.49 7.82 -1.64
C THR A 101 28.37 8.85 -1.45
N TYR A 102 28.51 9.76 -0.49
CA TYR A 102 27.64 10.94 -0.44
C TYR A 102 27.80 11.81 -1.69
N SER A 103 26.68 12.31 -2.18
CA SER A 103 26.62 13.34 -3.23
C SER A 103 27.30 14.62 -2.75
N ASP A 104 28.03 15.27 -3.65
CA ASP A 104 28.59 16.62 -3.45
C ASP A 104 27.66 17.72 -3.98
N GLU A 105 26.53 17.35 -4.58
CA GLU A 105 25.58 18.27 -5.21
C GLU A 105 24.33 18.50 -4.34
N ALA A 106 23.83 17.46 -3.67
CA ALA A 106 22.59 17.51 -2.92
C ALA A 106 22.53 16.47 -1.79
N TYR A 107 21.56 16.61 -0.89
CA TYR A 107 21.38 15.70 0.24
C TYR A 107 19.93 15.68 0.73
N TRP A 108 19.57 14.62 1.46
CA TRP A 108 18.33 14.55 2.21
C TRP A 108 18.51 15.24 3.58
N ALA A 109 17.98 16.45 3.70
CA ALA A 109 17.88 17.17 4.95
C ALA A 109 16.84 16.53 5.87
N ILE A 110 17.14 16.47 7.17
CA ILE A 110 16.25 15.93 8.19
C ILE A 110 15.76 17.09 9.05
N SER A 111 14.45 17.21 9.18
CA SER A 111 13.78 18.16 10.06
C SER A 111 12.85 17.42 11.02
N LEU A 112 12.65 17.98 12.20
CA LEU A 112 11.81 17.42 13.26
C LEU A 112 10.85 18.49 13.78
N ALA A 113 9.69 18.06 14.26
CA ALA A 113 8.78 18.89 15.03
C ALA A 113 8.15 18.05 16.14
N GLY A 114 7.93 18.65 17.31
CA GLY A 114 7.20 17.99 18.39
C GLY A 114 5.69 17.99 18.14
N PRO A 115 4.89 17.33 19.00
CA PRO A 115 3.45 17.15 18.77
C PRO A 115 2.65 18.45 18.61
N ASP A 116 3.04 19.48 19.35
CA ASP A 116 2.37 20.79 19.37
C ASP A 116 3.09 21.86 18.54
N ALA A 117 4.12 21.47 17.76
CA ALA A 117 4.92 22.41 16.99
C ALA A 117 4.32 22.68 15.60
N ASP A 118 4.37 23.95 15.18
CA ASP A 118 3.94 24.45 13.87
C ASP A 118 5.11 24.82 12.95
N ALA A 119 6.34 24.53 13.39
CA ALA A 119 7.56 24.83 12.68
C ALA A 119 8.58 23.69 12.78
N TRP A 120 9.32 23.50 11.69
CA TRP A 120 10.40 22.53 11.58
C TRP A 120 11.67 22.99 12.30
N SER A 121 12.40 22.04 12.88
CA SER A 121 13.74 22.21 13.42
C SER A 121 14.70 21.22 12.77
N TYR A 122 15.84 21.71 12.26
CA TYR A 122 16.83 20.84 11.63
C TYR A 122 17.40 19.83 12.64
N ALA A 123 17.55 18.58 12.21
CA ALA A 123 18.11 17.53 13.04
C ALA A 123 19.63 17.68 13.18
N GLN A 124 20.13 17.43 14.39
CA GLN A 124 21.56 17.61 14.70
C GLN A 124 22.37 16.31 14.52
N LYS A 125 21.70 15.20 14.20
CA LYS A 125 22.28 13.87 13.99
C LYS A 125 21.73 13.25 12.70
N GLY A 126 22.47 12.28 12.17
CA GLY A 126 22.05 11.51 11.00
C GLY A 126 20.87 10.58 11.29
N VAL A 127 20.27 10.01 10.23
CA VAL A 127 19.04 9.22 10.32
C VAL A 127 19.14 7.99 11.23
N ALA A 128 20.32 7.39 11.35
CA ALA A 128 20.55 6.21 12.17
C ALA A 128 20.74 6.50 13.68
N GLU A 129 20.86 7.78 14.07
CA GLU A 129 21.14 8.17 15.46
C GLU A 129 20.17 9.22 16.02
N GLN A 130 19.54 10.00 15.14
CA GLN A 130 18.51 10.95 15.51
C GLN A 130 17.26 10.20 15.92
N THR A 131 16.79 10.41 17.16
CA THR A 131 15.54 9.83 17.65
C THR A 131 14.37 10.78 17.45
N VAL A 132 13.16 10.22 17.43
CA VAL A 132 11.89 10.93 17.27
C VAL A 132 11.09 10.91 18.58
N GLU A 133 10.13 11.82 18.69
CA GLU A 133 9.16 11.90 19.80
C GLU A 133 7.78 11.50 19.27
N GLY A 134 7.08 10.60 19.98
CA GLY A 134 5.71 10.20 19.67
C GLY A 134 4.73 11.37 19.65
N GLY A 135 3.77 11.32 18.74
CA GLY A 135 2.86 12.40 18.37
C GLY A 135 3.52 13.50 17.52
N GLY A 136 4.84 13.42 17.30
CA GLY A 136 5.62 14.41 16.56
C GLY A 136 5.71 14.12 15.06
N TYR A 137 6.67 14.79 14.42
CA TYR A 137 6.84 14.78 12.97
C TYR A 137 8.30 14.60 12.57
N VAL A 138 8.51 13.83 11.52
CA VAL A 138 9.78 13.73 10.79
C VAL A 138 9.58 14.31 9.40
N GLY A 139 10.43 15.26 9.04
CA GLY A 139 10.51 15.83 7.71
C GLY A 139 11.79 15.39 7.00
N LEU A 140 11.67 14.98 5.75
CA LEU A 140 12.77 14.83 4.80
C LEU A 140 12.58 15.81 3.66
N SER A 141 13.63 16.57 3.32
CA SER A 141 13.65 17.42 2.13
C SER A 141 14.89 17.13 1.29
N TYR A 142 14.73 17.00 -0.03
CA TYR A 142 15.88 16.90 -0.91
C TYR A 142 16.39 18.29 -1.29
N GLU A 143 17.62 18.62 -0.89
CA GLU A 143 18.16 19.96 -1.02
C GLU A 143 19.50 19.98 -1.76
N PRO A 144 19.75 20.96 -2.63
CA PRO A 144 21.08 21.19 -3.15
C PRO A 144 22.00 21.67 -2.00
N ILE A 145 23.28 21.29 -2.05
CA ILE A 145 24.26 21.67 -1.02
C ILE A 145 24.45 23.19 -0.88
N THR A 146 24.06 23.94 -1.92
CA THR A 146 24.11 25.40 -1.96
C THR A 146 22.90 26.09 -1.32
N ALA A 147 21.90 25.32 -0.88
CA ALA A 147 20.70 25.88 -0.30
C ALA A 147 20.99 26.52 1.08
N ASP A 148 20.26 27.59 1.40
CA ASP A 148 20.38 28.24 2.71
C ASP A 148 19.89 27.27 3.80
N ALA A 149 20.83 26.66 4.54
CA ALA A 149 20.57 25.55 5.46
C ALA A 149 19.48 25.78 6.52
N ASN A 150 19.11 27.04 6.80
CA ASN A 150 18.06 27.37 7.78
C ASN A 150 16.66 27.55 7.17
N ALA A 151 16.54 27.81 5.86
CA ALA A 151 15.25 28.05 5.21
C ALA A 151 14.90 26.96 4.17
N ALA A 152 15.91 26.36 3.54
CA ALA A 152 15.70 25.35 2.52
C ALA A 152 15.54 23.94 3.11
N ALA A 153 16.20 23.63 4.23
CA ALA A 153 16.25 22.27 4.79
C ALA A 153 14.93 21.70 5.36
N ALA A 154 13.83 22.44 5.28
CA ALA A 154 12.53 22.07 5.84
C ALA A 154 11.52 21.69 4.74
N PRO A 155 10.63 20.71 4.99
CA PRO A 155 9.52 20.42 4.09
C PRO A 155 8.64 21.66 3.87
N SER A 156 8.07 21.77 2.66
CA SER A 156 7.17 22.88 2.31
C SER A 156 5.84 22.79 3.05
N VAL A 157 5.39 21.56 3.36
CA VAL A 157 4.23 21.28 4.21
C VAL A 157 4.64 21.54 5.65
N LEU A 158 3.91 22.40 6.36
CA LEU A 158 4.19 22.69 7.78
C LEU A 158 3.72 21.54 8.67
N PRO A 159 4.42 21.27 9.79
CA PRO A 159 3.94 20.28 10.75
C PRO A 159 2.67 20.79 11.45
N GLY A 160 1.99 19.90 12.17
CA GLY A 160 0.76 20.25 12.86
C GLY A 160 -0.47 20.12 11.97
N ASP A 161 -1.30 21.16 11.97
CA ASP A 161 -2.65 21.12 11.38
C ASP A 161 -2.66 20.80 9.88
N GLU A 162 -1.65 21.24 9.13
CA GLU A 162 -1.57 20.99 7.69
C GLU A 162 -1.32 19.50 7.39
N VAL A 163 -0.34 18.88 8.06
CA VAL A 163 -0.07 17.44 7.96
C VAL A 163 -1.27 16.61 8.40
N ARG A 164 -1.89 16.96 9.54
CA ARG A 164 -3.05 16.22 10.06
C ARG A 164 -4.24 16.28 9.10
N ALA A 165 -4.55 17.46 8.56
CA ALA A 165 -5.64 17.62 7.62
C ALA A 165 -5.43 16.78 6.34
N GLN A 166 -4.18 16.63 5.89
CA GLN A 166 -3.87 15.78 4.72
C GLN A 166 -4.01 14.29 5.06
N LEU A 167 -3.50 13.84 6.21
CA LEU A 167 -3.66 12.46 6.67
C LEU A 167 -5.14 12.06 6.83
N GLU A 168 -5.96 12.95 7.40
CA GLU A 168 -7.41 12.76 7.49
C GLU A 168 -8.06 12.65 6.11
N ALA A 169 -7.70 13.55 5.18
CA ALA A 169 -8.24 13.54 3.82
C ALA A 169 -7.83 12.26 3.04
N ASP A 170 -6.61 11.79 3.22
CA ASP A 170 -6.11 10.58 2.57
C ASP A 170 -6.78 9.32 3.15
N ALA A 171 -6.99 9.27 4.47
CA ALA A 171 -7.75 8.20 5.12
C ALA A 171 -9.21 8.15 4.64
N GLU A 172 -9.87 9.31 4.46
CA GLU A 172 -11.21 9.41 3.89
C GLU A 172 -11.26 8.97 2.41
N ALA A 173 -10.21 9.24 1.64
CA ALA A 173 -10.13 8.85 0.23
C ALA A 173 -9.93 7.34 0.05
N ASP A 174 -9.24 6.69 1.00
CA ASP A 174 -9.01 5.25 1.01
C ASP A 174 -10.16 4.44 1.63
N GLU A 175 -11.15 5.08 2.26
CA GLU A 175 -12.38 4.41 2.66
C GLU A 175 -13.05 3.82 1.40
N PRO A 176 -13.30 2.49 1.36
CA PRO A 176 -13.95 1.90 0.20
C PRO A 176 -15.29 2.59 0.04
N ALA A 177 -15.48 3.29 -1.08
CA ALA A 177 -16.74 3.90 -1.46
C ALA A 177 -17.83 2.88 -1.15
N GLY A 178 -18.57 3.15 -0.07
CA GLY A 178 -19.57 2.22 0.44
C GLY A 178 -20.45 1.84 -0.73
N ASP A 179 -20.55 0.52 -0.95
CA ASP A 179 -21.47 -0.13 -1.88
C ASP A 179 -22.67 0.81 -2.10
N GLU A 180 -22.72 1.49 -3.26
CA GLU A 180 -23.95 2.13 -3.68
C GLU A 180 -24.96 1.00 -3.66
N ALA A 181 -25.81 1.02 -2.62
CA ALA A 181 -26.77 -0.02 -2.33
C ALA A 181 -27.45 -0.41 -3.64
N VAL A 182 -27.07 -1.56 -4.18
CA VAL A 182 -27.93 -2.23 -5.12
C VAL A 182 -29.15 -2.56 -4.27
N GLU A 183 -30.23 -1.83 -4.51
CA GLU A 183 -31.57 -2.18 -4.03
C GLU A 183 -31.88 -3.59 -4.55
N GLU A 184 -31.43 -4.61 -3.82
CA GLU A 184 -31.92 -5.97 -3.98
C GLU A 184 -33.28 -5.98 -3.30
N GLU A 185 -34.30 -5.68 -4.10
CA GLU A 185 -35.70 -5.83 -3.77
C GLU A 185 -35.94 -7.15 -3.03
N ASP A 186 -36.53 -7.02 -1.84
CA ASP A 186 -36.96 -8.10 -0.97
C ASP A 186 -37.98 -8.99 -1.70
N SER A 187 -37.50 -9.97 -2.47
CA SER A 187 -38.28 -11.02 -3.09
C SER A 187 -37.78 -12.40 -2.65
N SER A 188 -38.07 -12.74 -1.38
CA SER A 188 -38.39 -14.09 -0.91
C SER A 188 -37.53 -15.30 -1.40
N THR A 189 -36.71 -15.83 -0.48
CA THR A 189 -36.35 -17.28 -0.24
C THR A 189 -35.46 -18.07 -1.24
N PRO A 190 -34.74 -19.15 -0.81
CA PRO A 190 -34.20 -19.53 0.52
C PRO A 190 -32.71 -19.97 0.50
N SER A 191 -32.13 -20.16 1.70
CA SER A 191 -30.72 -20.48 1.99
C SER A 191 -30.09 -21.63 1.17
N THR A 192 -28.85 -21.38 0.74
CA THR A 192 -27.96 -22.15 -0.16
C THR A 192 -27.72 -23.62 0.20
N VAL A 193 -28.14 -24.06 1.38
CA VAL A 193 -28.01 -25.46 1.84
C VAL A 193 -28.99 -26.40 1.11
N ALA A 194 -30.11 -25.90 0.59
CA ALA A 194 -31.11 -26.73 -0.09
C ALA A 194 -30.71 -27.17 -1.53
N LEU A 195 -29.84 -26.41 -2.22
CA LEU A 195 -29.48 -26.66 -3.62
C LEU A 195 -28.58 -27.89 -3.79
N VAL A 196 -27.71 -28.17 -2.82
CA VAL A 196 -26.76 -29.29 -2.92
C VAL A 196 -27.48 -30.64 -2.77
N VAL A 197 -28.51 -30.71 -1.92
CA VAL A 197 -29.31 -31.94 -1.76
C VAL A 197 -30.25 -32.17 -2.94
N GLY A 198 -30.83 -31.10 -3.51
CA GLY A 198 -31.70 -31.17 -4.68
C GLY A 198 -30.99 -31.64 -5.95
N ALA A 199 -29.77 -31.14 -6.22
CA ALA A 199 -29.00 -31.51 -7.40
C ALA A 199 -28.59 -33.01 -7.38
N VAL A 200 -28.22 -33.55 -6.21
CA VAL A 200 -27.83 -34.96 -6.07
C VAL A 200 -29.03 -35.90 -6.32
N LEU A 201 -30.23 -35.54 -5.86
CA LEU A 201 -31.43 -36.35 -6.08
C LEU A 201 -31.88 -36.38 -7.53
N VAL A 202 -31.77 -35.25 -8.26
CA VAL A 202 -32.13 -35.18 -9.69
C VAL A 202 -31.14 -36.01 -10.54
N VAL A 203 -29.84 -35.94 -10.25
CA VAL A 203 -28.84 -36.74 -10.97
C VAL A 203 -29.04 -38.24 -10.74
N ALA A 204 -29.36 -38.65 -9.49
CA ALA A 204 -29.65 -40.05 -9.19
C ALA A 204 -30.91 -40.56 -9.91
N LEU A 205 -31.97 -39.74 -9.99
CA LEU A 205 -33.22 -40.07 -10.69
C LEU A 205 -33.01 -40.21 -12.20
N VAL A 206 -32.25 -39.29 -12.82
CA VAL A 206 -31.93 -39.37 -14.25
C VAL A 206 -31.08 -40.62 -14.55
N ALA A 207 -30.10 -40.93 -13.70
CA ALA A 207 -29.29 -42.14 -13.86
C ALA A 207 -30.14 -43.43 -13.77
N ALA A 208 -31.10 -43.49 -12.84
CA ALA A 208 -31.99 -44.63 -12.69
C ALA A 208 -32.93 -44.81 -13.89
N ILE A 209 -33.49 -43.73 -14.45
CA ILE A 209 -34.36 -43.75 -15.63
C ILE A 209 -33.57 -44.20 -16.88
N VAL A 210 -32.33 -43.73 -17.04
CA VAL A 210 -31.46 -44.13 -18.15
C VAL A 210 -31.08 -45.63 -18.02
N ALA A 211 -30.78 -46.11 -16.82
CA ALA A 211 -30.50 -47.53 -16.59
C ALA A 211 -31.73 -48.42 -16.87
N ALA A 212 -32.92 -47.99 -16.43
CA ALA A 212 -34.17 -48.73 -16.64
C ALA A 212 -34.60 -48.76 -18.12
N SER A 213 -34.40 -47.66 -18.86
CA SER A 213 -34.73 -47.59 -20.29
C SER A 213 -33.78 -48.42 -21.17
N ARG A 214 -32.51 -48.58 -20.77
CA ARG A 214 -31.57 -49.50 -21.44
C ARG A 214 -31.92 -50.96 -21.22
N ARG A 215 -32.35 -51.35 -20.01
CA ARG A 215 -32.81 -52.73 -19.73
C ARG A 215 -34.09 -53.12 -20.47
N ARG A 216 -34.94 -52.16 -20.85
CA ARG A 216 -36.16 -52.42 -21.63
C ARG A 216 -35.93 -52.48 -23.14
N ARG A 217 -34.72 -52.13 -23.61
CA ARG A 217 -34.36 -52.06 -25.04
C ARG A 217 -33.33 -53.12 -25.47
N GLY A 218 -32.92 -54.00 -24.55
CA GLY A 218 -32.20 -55.24 -24.84
C GLY A 218 -33.08 -56.43 -24.50
#